data_AF-A0A1H9WN66-F1
#
_entry.id   AF-A0A1H9WN66-F1
#
_cell.length_a   1.000
_cell.length_b   1.000
_cell.length_c   1.000
_cell.angle_alpha   90.00
_cell.angle_beta   90.00
_cell.angle_gamma   90.00
#
_symmetry.space_group_name_H-M   'P 1'
#
loop_
_entity.id
_entity.type
_entity.pdbx_description
1 polymer ?
#
loop_
_entity_poly.entity_id
_entity_poly.type
_entity_poly.pdbx_seq_one_letter_code
_entity_poly.pdbx_strand_id
1 'polypeptide(L)'
;MSQGAFPADPSDRSVEEIDSKETSDEYPTPVLPEWAKGASSETIETELPPEEVSEWTPTKSPKSTVRPGEMRSDREEIPGDFTKEEADLAETKEAQLQEEDNPTLNSAPGCKVYWPSPFEVCGAIRELYDSMGGPKSFLTFPKSNELTNPDGVGKRSEFVNGFIYWHPKTGAHTVSVPATVVWAKHGWERGHFGYPMTNDIALGDSWYKQKYQGGYIYTRNSIPAVQAGIQGRIYDKWQDMGAEKSTLGFPISSEEKTPDGIGRYNLFQKGIMVWHPKFGAHAITGDVLLQWVYAEAIGEGQGYPTGDPQDFQEGWKQQPFEKGKIYGFQLEKFFPEYLPGAGLEQDTPTLQGSGIAGGNDYTDELLLETRDMCGKPILLRRGWFNTTDKAPWGYDKIVYKHNIWSLWSIKTVLNNSCIREPQGPSMRYEEMVYQVKCSDPVGAVCQLTGKSFAYRAIVEPKPRGNASEPRGITTMYPIHNTGTHGMSDKAPSWFSTDIPTLDLWKWQ
;
A
#
# COMPACT_ATOMS: atom_id res chain seq x y z
N MET A 1 4.86 -82.15 4.99
CA MET A 1 5.02 -81.25 3.81
C MET A 1 3.85 -80.28 3.87
N SER A 2 3.96 -78.96 3.81
CA SER A 2 5.06 -78.05 3.49
C SER A 2 4.63 -76.63 3.90
N GLN A 3 5.57 -75.86 4.52
CA GLN A 3 5.92 -74.42 4.34
C GLN A 3 4.79 -73.34 4.39
N GLY A 4 4.90 -72.20 5.12
CA GLY A 4 5.94 -71.15 5.12
C GLY A 4 5.55 -70.06 4.08
N ALA A 5 5.72 -68.74 4.18
CA ALA A 5 6.39 -67.78 5.06
C ALA A 5 5.98 -66.33 4.62
N PHE A 6 6.25 -65.30 5.44
CA PHE A 6 6.23 -63.85 5.10
C PHE A 6 7.32 -63.48 4.06
N PRO A 7 7.32 -62.28 3.41
CA PRO A 7 7.92 -61.06 4.00
C PRO A 7 7.27 -59.70 3.62
N ALA A 8 7.74 -58.65 4.32
CA ALA A 8 7.48 -57.22 4.16
C ALA A 8 8.42 -56.53 3.15
N ASP A 9 8.04 -55.34 2.64
CA ASP A 9 8.93 -54.25 2.18
C ASP A 9 8.12 -52.91 2.00
N PRO A 10 8.72 -51.71 1.87
CA PRO A 10 8.76 -50.70 2.94
C PRO A 10 8.34 -49.28 2.45
N SER A 11 8.59 -48.27 3.30
CA SER A 11 8.50 -46.81 3.06
C SER A 11 7.13 -46.14 3.28
N ASP A 12 6.85 -46.00 4.57
CA ASP A 12 6.05 -44.94 5.16
C ASP A 12 6.67 -43.57 4.79
N ARG A 13 6.08 -42.87 3.81
CA ARG A 13 6.23 -41.42 3.66
C ARG A 13 5.16 -40.81 4.55
N SER A 14 5.57 -40.42 5.76
CA SER A 14 4.78 -39.56 6.62
C SER A 14 4.46 -38.27 5.87
N VAL A 15 3.18 -38.10 5.59
CA VAL A 15 2.38 -36.86 5.56
C VAL A 15 3.23 -35.59 5.54
N GLU A 16 3.43 -35.03 4.34
CA GLU A 16 3.65 -33.59 4.24
C GLU A 16 2.34 -32.90 4.65
N GLU A 17 2.46 -32.17 5.75
CA GLU A 17 1.47 -31.27 6.30
C GLU A 17 1.16 -30.21 5.24
N ILE A 18 -0.01 -30.36 4.62
CA ILE A 18 -0.68 -29.25 3.95
C ILE A 18 -1.11 -28.33 5.08
N ASP A 19 -0.39 -27.22 5.29
CA ASP A 19 -0.97 -26.10 6.02
C ASP A 19 -0.79 -24.79 5.24
N SER A 20 -1.95 -24.22 4.95
CA SER A 20 -2.25 -22.81 4.66
C SER A 20 -1.23 -22.00 3.84
N LYS A 21 -1.43 -22.02 2.51
CA LYS A 21 -1.45 -20.75 1.77
C LYS A 21 -2.56 -19.89 2.38
N GLU A 22 -2.23 -19.12 3.41
CA GLU A 22 -2.99 -17.92 3.76
C GLU A 22 -3.02 -17.06 2.50
N THR A 23 -4.23 -16.94 1.97
CA THR A 23 -4.56 -15.98 0.93
C THR A 23 -4.45 -14.60 1.57
N SER A 24 -3.23 -14.07 1.50
CA SER A 24 -2.87 -12.66 1.55
C SER A 24 -4.03 -11.71 1.89
N ASP A 25 -4.22 -11.39 3.17
CA ASP A 25 -4.83 -10.12 3.60
C ASP A 25 -3.87 -8.94 3.30
N GLU A 26 -3.19 -9.00 2.16
CA GLU A 26 -2.34 -7.96 1.63
C GLU A 26 -3.28 -6.86 1.12
N TYR A 27 -3.05 -5.63 1.56
CA TYR A 27 -3.84 -4.50 1.09
C TYR A 27 -3.88 -4.52 -0.45
N PRO A 28 -5.04 -4.30 -1.09
CA PRO A 28 -5.06 -4.17 -2.54
C PRO A 28 -4.14 -3.01 -2.89
N THR A 29 -2.95 -3.33 -3.43
CA THR A 29 -1.96 -2.34 -3.75
C THR A 29 -2.47 -1.53 -4.92
N PRO A 30 -2.42 -0.19 -4.85
CA PRO A 30 -2.81 0.62 -5.99
C PRO A 30 -1.92 0.29 -7.19
N VAL A 31 -2.44 0.44 -8.41
CA VAL A 31 -1.60 0.35 -9.60
C VAL A 31 -0.64 1.52 -9.59
N LEU A 32 0.66 1.23 -9.65
CA LEU A 32 1.72 2.21 -9.52
C LEU A 32 2.48 2.38 -10.84
N PRO A 33 2.95 3.60 -11.15
CA PRO A 33 3.90 3.77 -12.22
C PRO A 33 5.22 3.06 -11.89
N GLU A 34 5.97 2.61 -12.90
CA GLU A 34 7.21 1.85 -12.74
C GLU A 34 8.19 2.46 -11.72
N TRP A 35 8.34 3.79 -11.77
CA TRP A 35 9.23 4.51 -10.85
C TRP A 35 8.77 4.50 -9.39
N ALA A 36 7.49 4.24 -9.12
CA ALA A 36 6.94 4.16 -7.78
C ALA A 36 6.89 2.73 -7.24
N LYS A 37 7.03 1.69 -8.07
CA LYS A 37 6.98 0.28 -7.64
C LYS A 37 8.09 -0.11 -6.66
N GLY A 38 9.24 0.57 -6.74
CA GLY A 38 10.36 0.37 -5.80
C GLY A 38 10.19 1.08 -4.45
N ALA A 39 9.18 1.94 -4.30
CA ALA A 39 8.82 2.50 -3.00
C ALA A 39 8.02 1.44 -2.24
N SER A 40 8.72 0.46 -1.67
CA SER A 40 8.08 -0.58 -0.86
C SER A 40 7.53 0.04 0.42
N SER A 41 6.48 -0.59 0.97
CA SER A 41 6.28 -0.52 2.42
C SER A 41 7.62 -0.90 3.05
N GLU A 42 8.16 -0.02 3.87
CA GLU A 42 9.29 -0.39 4.72
C GLU A 42 8.67 -1.41 5.67
N THR A 43 8.82 -2.69 5.37
CA THR A 43 8.32 -3.82 6.14
C THR A 43 9.51 -4.49 6.76
N ILE A 44 9.53 -4.56 8.09
CA ILE A 44 10.43 -5.45 8.78
C ILE A 44 9.84 -6.87 8.74
N GLU A 45 10.64 -7.87 8.38
CA GLU A 45 10.40 -9.29 8.66
C GLU A 45 10.59 -9.62 10.16
N THR A 46 10.76 -8.62 11.01
CA THR A 46 11.04 -8.86 12.43
C THR A 46 9.76 -9.13 13.19
N GLU A 47 9.66 -10.37 13.64
CA GLU A 47 8.68 -10.88 14.61
C GLU A 47 8.42 -9.83 15.72
N LEU A 48 7.15 -9.47 15.89
CA LEU A 48 6.65 -8.74 17.05
C LEU A 48 6.62 -9.67 18.27
N PRO A 49 6.68 -9.12 19.49
CA PRO A 49 7.85 -8.85 20.33
C PRO A 49 8.15 -10.01 21.33
N PRO A 50 9.29 -9.98 22.06
CA PRO A 50 9.55 -10.86 23.20
C PRO A 50 8.47 -10.74 24.30
N GLU A 51 8.32 -11.81 25.08
CA GLU A 51 7.27 -12.06 26.09
C GLU A 51 6.84 -10.83 26.91
N GLU A 52 5.52 -10.62 27.01
CA GLU A 52 4.96 -9.60 27.90
C GLU A 52 5.31 -9.86 29.37
N VAL A 53 5.90 -8.86 30.03
CA VAL A 53 6.23 -8.95 31.47
C VAL A 53 5.01 -8.53 32.30
N SER A 54 4.08 -9.46 32.51
CA SER A 54 2.86 -9.19 33.29
C SER A 54 3.14 -9.05 34.80
N GLU A 55 4.11 -9.80 35.32
CA GLU A 55 4.48 -9.83 36.74
C GLU A 55 5.89 -9.30 36.98
N TRP A 56 6.00 -8.03 37.37
CA TRP A 56 7.25 -7.40 37.81
C TRP A 56 7.05 -6.59 39.08
N THR A 57 8.02 -6.68 39.99
CA THR A 57 8.10 -5.83 41.19
C THR A 57 9.56 -5.44 41.47
N PRO A 58 9.79 -4.27 42.08
CA PRO A 58 11.12 -3.90 42.58
C PRO A 58 11.67 -4.96 43.55
N THR A 59 12.98 -5.16 43.55
CA THR A 59 13.61 -6.13 44.46
C THR A 59 13.37 -5.75 45.91
N LYS A 60 12.84 -6.71 46.69
CA LYS A 60 12.63 -6.53 48.13
C LYS A 60 13.97 -6.71 48.85
N SER A 61 14.46 -5.64 49.48
CA SER A 61 15.72 -5.63 50.25
C SER A 61 16.94 -6.06 49.44
N PRO A 62 17.36 -5.28 48.43
CA PRO A 62 18.47 -5.63 47.54
C PRO A 62 19.80 -5.72 48.29
N LYS A 63 20.71 -6.57 47.81
CA LYS A 63 22.03 -6.79 48.42
C LYS A 63 23.10 -5.91 47.77
N SER A 64 23.84 -5.11 48.56
CA SER A 64 24.92 -4.24 48.05
C SER A 64 26.19 -4.97 47.59
N THR A 65 26.30 -6.27 47.88
CA THR A 65 27.40 -7.15 47.44
C THR A 65 26.85 -8.49 46.98
N VAL A 66 27.41 -9.07 45.91
CA VAL A 66 27.00 -10.40 45.42
C VAL A 66 27.32 -11.48 46.46
N ARG A 67 26.29 -12.22 46.89
CA ARG A 67 26.42 -13.31 47.87
C ARG A 67 25.67 -14.56 47.36
N PRO A 68 26.35 -15.69 47.11
CA PRO A 68 25.70 -16.90 46.61
C PRO A 68 24.55 -17.36 47.51
N GLY A 69 23.39 -17.60 46.90
CA GLY A 69 22.16 -18.05 47.59
C GLY A 69 21.34 -16.92 48.23
N GLU A 70 21.85 -15.69 48.26
CA GLU A 70 21.14 -14.52 48.81
C GLU A 70 20.59 -13.59 47.72
N MET A 71 21.08 -13.68 46.48
CA MET A 71 20.65 -12.81 45.38
C MET A 71 19.24 -13.18 44.91
N ARG A 72 18.52 -12.23 44.33
CA ARG A 72 17.23 -12.46 43.69
C ARG A 72 17.34 -13.48 42.55
N SER A 73 18.43 -13.44 41.79
CA SER A 73 18.73 -14.42 40.74
C SER A 73 18.94 -15.86 41.25
N ASP A 74 19.19 -16.04 42.56
CA ASP A 74 19.27 -17.37 43.20
C ASP A 74 17.90 -17.87 43.66
N ARG A 75 16.94 -16.95 43.84
CA ARG A 75 15.64 -17.21 44.48
C ARG A 75 14.48 -17.19 43.50
N GLU A 76 14.62 -16.47 42.39
CA GLU A 76 13.59 -16.23 41.38
C GLU A 76 14.17 -16.52 39.98
N GLU A 77 13.31 -16.94 39.07
CA GLU A 77 13.67 -17.12 37.66
C GLU A 77 13.94 -15.75 37.02
N ILE A 78 14.98 -15.69 36.18
CA ILE A 78 15.39 -14.46 35.50
C ILE A 78 14.53 -14.31 34.24
N PRO A 79 13.70 -13.25 34.13
CA PRO A 79 12.88 -13.04 32.95
C PRO A 79 13.72 -12.56 31.76
N GLY A 80 13.36 -12.99 30.54
CA GLY A 80 14.06 -12.62 29.30
C GLY A 80 15.49 -13.18 29.21
N ASP A 81 16.29 -12.65 28.28
CA ASP A 81 17.61 -13.19 27.93
C ASP A 81 18.76 -12.68 28.83
N PHE A 82 18.50 -12.36 30.10
CA PHE A 82 19.52 -11.83 31.01
C PHE A 82 20.30 -12.95 31.70
N THR A 83 21.60 -12.75 31.85
CA THR A 83 22.47 -13.67 32.58
C THR A 83 22.31 -13.51 34.09
N LYS A 84 22.72 -14.54 34.83
CA LYS A 84 22.76 -14.48 36.30
C LYS A 84 23.64 -13.33 36.79
N GLU A 85 24.78 -13.13 36.13
CA GLU A 85 25.74 -12.09 36.46
C GLU A 85 25.15 -10.69 36.24
N GLU A 86 24.37 -10.48 35.18
CA GLU A 86 23.66 -9.22 34.94
C GLU A 86 22.57 -8.96 35.98
N ALA A 87 21.79 -9.99 36.32
CA ALA A 87 20.75 -9.91 37.33
C ALA A 87 21.31 -9.61 38.73
N ASP A 88 22.45 -10.22 39.09
CA ASP A 88 23.17 -9.96 40.34
C ASP A 88 23.74 -8.54 40.36
N LEU A 89 24.30 -8.09 39.24
CA LEU A 89 24.78 -6.73 39.08
C LEU A 89 23.63 -5.72 39.21
N ALA A 90 22.46 -6.00 38.64
CA ALA A 90 21.29 -5.14 38.76
C ALA A 90 20.85 -4.99 40.21
N GLU A 91 20.78 -6.08 40.98
CA GLU A 91 20.42 -6.01 42.39
C GLU A 91 21.45 -5.24 43.23
N THR A 92 22.74 -5.45 42.99
CA THR A 92 23.78 -4.69 43.71
C THR A 92 23.72 -3.19 43.42
N LYS A 93 23.43 -2.81 42.18
CA LYS A 93 23.20 -1.40 41.83
C LYS A 93 21.90 -0.84 42.44
N GLU A 94 20.82 -1.62 42.47
CA GLU A 94 19.57 -1.23 43.14
C GLU A 94 19.82 -0.93 44.63
N ALA A 95 20.64 -1.74 45.32
CA ALA A 95 21.03 -1.49 46.71
C ALA A 95 21.89 -0.23 46.88
N GLN A 96 22.88 -0.04 46.00
CA GLN A 96 23.76 1.13 46.06
C GLN A 96 22.99 2.45 45.85
N LEU A 97 21.97 2.45 44.99
CA LEU A 97 21.13 3.63 44.74
C LEU A 97 20.15 3.95 45.88
N GLN A 98 19.86 2.98 46.77
CA GLN A 98 19.02 3.20 47.95
C GLN A 98 19.80 3.76 49.15
N GLU A 99 21.13 3.67 49.14
CA GLU A 99 21.98 4.27 50.17
C GLU A 99 22.12 5.78 49.92
N GLU A 100 21.22 6.59 50.50
CA GLU A 100 21.10 8.05 50.31
C GLU A 100 22.39 8.87 50.63
N ASP A 101 23.41 8.26 51.26
CA ASP A 101 24.59 8.92 51.85
C ASP A 101 25.94 8.50 51.23
N ASN A 102 25.98 7.88 50.04
CA ASN A 102 27.23 7.41 49.46
C ASN A 102 27.86 8.40 48.44
N PRO A 103 28.94 9.14 48.78
CA PRO A 103 29.52 10.19 47.93
C PRO A 103 30.41 9.66 46.79
N THR A 104 30.44 8.34 46.54
CA THR A 104 31.43 7.73 45.63
C THR A 104 30.92 7.36 44.23
N LEU A 105 29.67 7.66 43.87
CA LEU A 105 29.15 7.35 42.53
C LEU A 105 28.60 8.59 41.83
N ASN A 106 29.13 8.82 40.62
CA ASN A 106 28.63 9.78 39.62
C ASN A 106 27.23 9.40 39.10
N SER A 107 26.31 8.91 39.95
CA SER A 107 24.92 8.68 39.54
C SER A 107 24.22 10.04 39.52
N ALA A 108 23.64 10.39 38.38
CA ALA A 108 22.85 11.62 38.28
C ALA A 108 21.69 11.54 39.29
N PRO A 109 21.35 12.63 40.01
CA PRO A 109 20.24 12.62 40.95
C PRO A 109 18.96 12.14 40.24
N GLY A 110 18.31 11.11 40.80
CA GLY A 110 17.07 10.54 40.26
C GLY A 110 17.24 9.40 39.24
N CYS A 111 18.29 8.59 39.34
CA CYS A 111 18.40 7.32 38.60
C CYS A 111 17.71 6.15 39.32
N LYS A 112 17.35 5.10 38.57
CA LYS A 112 16.81 3.83 39.07
C LYS A 112 17.27 2.68 38.19
N VAL A 113 17.51 1.53 38.80
CA VAL A 113 17.81 0.25 38.12
C VAL A 113 16.56 -0.63 38.18
N TYR A 114 16.39 -1.46 37.15
CA TYR A 114 15.21 -2.31 36.97
C TYR A 114 15.64 -3.75 36.76
N TRP A 115 15.71 -4.52 37.85
CA TRP A 115 16.07 -5.94 37.79
C TRP A 115 15.25 -6.71 36.74
N PRO A 116 15.85 -7.60 35.93
CA PRO A 116 17.24 -8.06 35.97
C PRO A 116 18.23 -7.21 35.16
N SER A 117 17.79 -6.10 34.57
CA SER A 117 18.66 -5.24 33.76
C SER A 117 19.59 -4.39 34.63
N PRO A 118 20.92 -4.40 34.40
CA PRO A 118 21.88 -3.64 35.20
C PRO A 118 22.01 -2.17 34.77
N PHE A 119 21.18 -1.69 33.85
CA PHE A 119 21.25 -0.33 33.34
C PHE A 119 20.44 0.66 34.18
N GLU A 120 20.96 1.87 34.31
CA GLU A 120 20.36 2.98 35.04
C GLU A 120 19.51 3.85 34.11
N VAL A 121 18.23 4.02 34.46
CA VAL A 121 17.33 4.97 33.79
C VAL A 121 17.14 6.18 34.70
N CYS A 122 17.35 7.37 34.16
CA CYS A 122 17.44 8.60 34.94
C CYS A 122 16.47 9.69 34.47
N GLY A 123 16.25 10.69 35.33
CA GLY A 123 15.58 11.95 34.99
C GLY A 123 14.20 11.78 34.34
N ALA A 124 13.92 12.63 33.35
CA ALA A 124 12.63 12.65 32.65
C ALA A 124 12.35 11.36 31.86
N ILE A 125 13.39 10.66 31.42
CA ILE A 125 13.25 9.36 30.75
C ILE A 125 12.70 8.33 31.74
N ARG A 126 13.27 8.27 32.95
CA ARG A 126 12.80 7.41 34.04
C ARG A 126 11.37 7.75 34.44
N GLU A 127 11.06 9.03 34.59
CA GLU A 127 9.71 9.48 34.96
C GLU A 127 8.65 9.00 33.96
N LEU A 128 8.92 9.13 32.66
CA LEU A 128 8.02 8.59 31.64
C LEU A 128 7.95 7.06 31.72
N TYR A 129 9.09 6.37 31.80
CA TYR A 129 9.15 4.92 31.87
C TYR A 129 8.36 4.35 33.05
N ASP A 130 8.55 4.89 34.26
CA ASP A 130 7.78 4.52 35.46
C ASP A 130 6.28 4.82 35.28
N SER A 131 5.91 5.94 34.66
CA SER A 131 4.49 6.31 34.44
C SER A 131 3.73 5.34 33.54
N MET A 132 4.45 4.63 32.66
CA MET A 132 3.88 3.61 31.77
C MET A 132 3.90 2.20 32.39
N GLY A 133 4.38 2.06 33.63
CA GLY A 133 4.49 0.77 34.33
C GLY A 133 5.88 0.14 34.28
N GLY A 134 6.90 0.86 33.81
CA GLY A 134 8.28 0.39 33.78
C GLY A 134 8.43 -0.91 32.98
N PRO A 135 9.05 -1.96 33.55
CA PRO A 135 9.20 -3.25 32.86
C PRO A 135 7.91 -3.91 32.41
N LYS A 136 6.76 -3.55 33.00
CA LYS A 136 5.43 -4.05 32.56
C LYS A 136 4.89 -3.35 31.32
N SER A 137 5.52 -2.26 30.89
CA SER A 137 5.15 -1.56 29.67
C SER A 137 5.63 -2.33 28.43
N PHE A 138 5.13 -1.95 27.26
CA PHE A 138 5.55 -2.56 25.99
C PHE A 138 7.06 -2.47 25.72
N LEU A 139 7.77 -1.53 26.36
CA LEU A 139 9.22 -1.35 26.21
C LEU A 139 10.04 -2.46 26.89
N THR A 140 9.43 -3.17 27.85
CA THR A 140 10.05 -4.15 28.75
C THR A 140 11.33 -3.61 29.38
N PHE A 141 12.44 -4.35 29.40
CA PHE A 141 13.63 -4.02 30.20
C PHE A 141 14.57 -3.00 29.51
N PRO A 142 15.29 -2.16 30.28
CA PRO A 142 16.34 -1.29 29.74
C PRO A 142 17.51 -2.08 29.13
N LYS A 143 18.12 -1.54 28.08
CA LYS A 143 19.32 -2.07 27.38
C LYS A 143 20.52 -1.12 27.40
N SER A 144 20.35 0.10 27.90
CA SER A 144 21.44 1.04 28.06
C SER A 144 21.18 2.03 29.19
N ASN A 145 22.26 2.62 29.71
CA ASN A 145 22.16 3.83 30.53
C ASN A 145 21.69 5.01 29.67
N GLU A 146 21.43 6.16 30.29
CA GLU A 146 21.18 7.40 29.54
C GLU A 146 22.38 7.78 28.65
N LEU A 147 22.15 7.81 27.34
CA LEU A 147 23.11 8.23 26.32
C LEU A 147 22.84 9.67 25.89
N THR A 148 23.90 10.40 25.55
CA THR A 148 23.76 11.71 24.89
C THR A 148 23.66 11.50 23.39
N ASN A 149 22.65 12.10 22.76
CA ASN A 149 22.44 11.95 21.33
C ASN A 149 23.57 12.63 20.54
N PRO A 150 23.85 12.18 19.29
CA PRO A 150 24.88 12.76 18.43
C PRO A 150 24.79 14.28 18.18
N ASP A 151 23.62 14.89 18.36
CA ASP A 151 23.43 16.34 18.25
C ASP A 151 23.97 17.13 19.46
N GLY A 152 24.35 16.43 20.54
CA GLY A 152 24.87 17.01 21.78
C GLY A 152 23.82 17.65 22.68
N VAL A 153 22.54 17.55 22.36
CA VAL A 153 21.45 18.21 23.10
C VAL A 153 20.51 17.20 23.73
N GLY A 154 20.00 16.25 22.95
CA GLY A 154 19.04 15.27 23.48
C GLY A 154 19.70 14.14 24.23
N LYS A 155 18.86 13.41 24.94
CA LYS A 155 19.21 12.19 25.66
C LYS A 155 18.36 11.05 25.14
N ARG A 156 18.84 9.82 25.31
CA ARG A 156 18.04 8.62 25.06
C ARG A 156 18.43 7.48 25.99
N SER A 157 17.47 6.60 26.25
CA SER A 157 17.74 5.26 26.76
C SER A 157 17.13 4.24 25.80
N GLU A 158 17.82 3.12 25.64
CA GLU A 158 17.41 2.02 24.80
C GLU A 158 16.76 0.96 25.67
N PHE A 159 15.69 0.35 25.17
CA PHE A 159 14.94 -0.72 25.81
C PHE A 159 14.85 -1.89 24.84
N VAL A 160 14.46 -3.07 25.32
CA VAL A 160 14.33 -4.26 24.46
C VAL A 160 13.39 -4.00 23.29
N ASN A 161 12.25 -3.36 23.53
CA ASN A 161 11.20 -3.15 22.54
C ASN A 161 11.03 -1.69 22.11
N GLY A 162 12.08 -0.88 22.24
CA GLY A 162 12.06 0.47 21.73
C GLY A 162 13.01 1.39 22.47
N PHE A 163 12.67 2.67 22.45
CA PHE A 163 13.51 3.75 22.96
C PHE A 163 12.67 4.73 23.75
N ILE A 164 13.31 5.48 24.63
CA ILE A 164 12.75 6.76 25.09
C ILE A 164 13.78 7.84 24.76
N TYR A 165 13.33 8.84 24.00
CA TYR A 165 14.12 10.02 23.67
C TYR A 165 13.64 11.22 24.47
N TRP A 166 14.57 12.04 24.93
CA TRP A 166 14.29 13.30 25.60
C TRP A 166 15.01 14.45 24.91
N HIS A 167 14.32 15.59 24.82
CA HIS A 167 14.91 16.85 24.39
C HIS A 167 14.25 18.01 25.14
N PRO A 168 14.99 19.08 25.53
CA PRO A 168 14.48 20.16 26.39
C PRO A 168 13.24 20.89 25.84
N LYS A 169 13.02 20.88 24.52
CA LYS A 169 11.85 21.50 23.88
C LYS A 169 10.65 20.57 23.69
N THR A 170 10.85 19.25 23.68
CA THR A 170 9.78 18.30 23.37
C THR A 170 9.42 17.42 24.56
N GLY A 171 10.31 17.26 25.55
CA GLY A 171 10.12 16.33 26.67
C GLY A 171 10.59 14.91 26.32
N ALA A 172 10.31 13.97 27.23
CA ALA A 172 10.57 12.55 27.03
C ALA A 172 9.40 11.91 26.26
N HIS A 173 9.70 11.09 25.25
CA HIS A 173 8.72 10.33 24.47
C HIS A 173 9.25 8.96 24.08
N THR A 174 8.38 7.96 24.07
CA THR A 174 8.69 6.61 23.60
C THR A 174 8.83 6.57 22.09
N VAL A 175 9.66 5.70 21.55
CA VAL A 175 9.68 5.36 20.13
C VAL A 175 9.71 3.84 19.99
N SER A 176 8.70 3.25 19.34
CA SER A 176 8.63 1.81 19.12
C SER A 176 9.58 1.34 18.01
N VAL A 177 9.94 0.06 18.02
CA VAL A 177 10.82 -0.54 17.00
C VAL A 177 10.31 -0.30 15.57
N PRO A 178 9.01 -0.50 15.24
CA PRO A 178 8.50 -0.18 13.90
C PRO A 178 8.73 1.29 13.53
N ALA A 179 8.42 2.24 14.42
CA ALA A 179 8.64 3.65 14.12
C ALA A 179 10.12 3.99 13.90
N THR A 180 11.04 3.30 14.59
CA THR A 180 12.49 3.53 14.41
C THR A 180 13.01 3.19 13.03
N VAL A 181 12.39 2.28 12.27
CA VAL A 181 12.90 1.92 10.94
C VAL A 181 12.85 3.10 9.97
N VAL A 182 11.68 3.73 9.87
CA VAL A 182 11.50 4.95 9.07
C VAL A 182 12.38 6.07 9.62
N TRP A 183 12.35 6.28 10.94
CA TRP A 183 13.10 7.37 11.54
C TRP A 183 14.62 7.24 11.33
N ALA A 184 15.16 6.03 11.45
CA ALA A 184 16.57 5.71 11.22
C ALA A 184 16.98 5.96 9.78
N LYS A 185 16.19 5.47 8.80
CA LYS A 185 16.42 5.70 7.36
C LYS A 185 16.50 7.20 7.04
N HIS A 186 15.70 8.01 7.74
CA HIS A 186 15.67 9.45 7.57
C HIS A 186 16.65 10.23 8.47
N GLY A 187 17.58 9.55 9.14
CA GLY A 187 18.69 10.18 9.86
C GLY A 187 18.45 10.47 11.34
N TRP A 188 17.48 9.79 11.97
CA TRP A 188 17.14 9.93 13.39
C TRP A 188 16.84 11.39 13.78
N GLU A 189 17.25 11.83 14.97
CA GLU A 189 17.02 13.16 15.50
C GLU A 189 17.71 14.29 14.71
N ARG A 190 18.77 13.96 13.97
CA ARG A 190 19.43 14.90 13.04
C ARG A 190 18.74 14.98 11.68
N GLY A 191 17.85 14.02 11.42
CA GLY A 191 17.03 13.93 10.23
C GLY A 191 15.95 15.00 10.18
N HIS A 192 15.23 15.04 9.06
CA HIS A 192 14.16 16.04 8.86
C HIS A 192 13.00 15.87 9.85
N PHE A 193 12.75 14.66 10.36
CA PHE A 193 11.74 14.42 11.40
C PHE A 193 12.10 15.09 12.73
N GLY A 194 13.39 15.20 13.07
CA GLY A 194 13.82 15.70 14.38
C GLY A 194 13.41 14.76 15.53
N TYR A 195 13.08 15.34 16.68
CA TYR A 195 12.68 14.61 17.89
C TYR A 195 11.19 14.21 17.90
N PRO A 196 10.83 13.11 18.57
CA PRO A 196 9.44 12.80 18.88
C PRO A 196 8.82 13.88 19.78
N MET A 197 7.53 14.13 19.57
CA MET A 197 6.71 15.09 20.32
C MET A 197 5.52 14.45 21.04
N THR A 198 5.25 13.17 20.73
CA THR A 198 4.25 12.34 21.40
C THR A 198 4.82 10.93 21.56
N ASN A 199 4.27 10.17 22.50
CA ASN A 199 4.33 8.71 22.44
C ASN A 199 3.51 8.20 21.24
N ASP A 200 3.53 6.88 21.02
CA ASP A 200 2.70 6.25 19.99
C ASP A 200 1.22 6.36 20.36
N ILE A 201 0.41 6.84 19.42
CA ILE A 201 -1.03 7.01 19.58
C ILE A 201 -1.74 5.93 18.78
N ALA A 202 -2.48 5.04 19.46
CA ALA A 202 -3.28 4.02 18.81
C ALA A 202 -4.45 4.64 18.03
N LEU A 203 -4.66 4.17 16.80
CA LEU A 203 -5.74 4.60 15.90
C LEU A 203 -6.79 3.50 15.65
N GLY A 204 -6.57 2.29 16.16
CA GLY A 204 -7.40 1.10 15.91
C GLY A 204 -6.86 0.23 14.78
N ASP A 205 -7.31 -1.03 14.69
CA ASP A 205 -6.83 -2.01 13.69
C ASP A 205 -5.29 -2.13 13.62
N SER A 206 -4.66 -2.14 14.80
CA SER A 206 -3.19 -2.17 14.96
C SER A 206 -2.42 -1.01 14.31
N TRP A 207 -3.12 0.07 13.93
CA TRP A 207 -2.49 1.31 13.47
C TRP A 207 -2.09 2.19 14.64
N TYR A 208 -0.91 2.81 14.49
CA TYR A 208 -0.37 3.80 15.40
C TYR A 208 0.12 5.01 14.61
N LYS A 209 0.09 6.17 15.27
CA LYS A 209 0.65 7.42 14.77
C LYS A 209 1.52 8.03 15.84
N GLN A 210 2.69 8.51 15.44
CA GLN A 210 3.56 9.29 16.29
C GLN A 210 3.89 10.63 15.64
N LYS A 211 3.83 11.71 16.43
CA LYS A 211 4.22 13.04 15.98
C LYS A 211 5.70 13.27 16.25
N TYR A 212 6.38 13.82 15.25
CA TYR A 212 7.75 14.31 15.31
C TYR A 212 7.77 15.82 15.02
N GLN A 213 8.90 16.48 15.27
CA GLN A 213 9.04 17.91 15.00
C GLN A 213 8.78 18.26 13.52
N GLY A 214 9.24 17.42 12.60
CA GLY A 214 9.17 17.63 11.16
C GLY A 214 8.07 16.86 10.43
N GLY A 215 7.24 16.08 11.12
CA GLY A 215 6.24 15.25 10.45
C GLY A 215 5.61 14.22 11.38
N TYR A 216 5.09 13.15 10.76
CA TYR A 216 4.46 12.04 11.46
C TYR A 216 5.00 10.73 10.90
N ILE A 217 5.12 9.74 11.78
CA ILE A 217 5.37 8.36 11.39
C ILE A 217 4.11 7.57 11.74
N TYR A 218 3.59 6.84 10.76
CA TYR A 218 2.49 5.91 10.90
C TYR A 218 3.05 4.49 10.86
N THR A 219 2.56 3.64 11.74
CA THR A 219 2.92 2.22 11.75
C THR A 219 1.68 1.36 11.84
N ARG A 220 1.75 0.16 11.27
CA ARG A 220 0.78 -0.91 11.50
C ARG A 220 1.51 -2.12 12.03
N ASN A 221 1.17 -2.52 13.25
CA ASN A 221 1.80 -3.64 13.94
C ASN A 221 0.98 -4.93 13.74
N SER A 222 0.63 -5.22 12.50
CA SER A 222 -0.05 -6.44 12.06
C SER A 222 0.30 -6.71 10.59
N ILE A 223 0.07 -7.92 10.08
CA ILE A 223 0.38 -8.26 8.70
C ILE A 223 -0.68 -7.66 7.74
N PRO A 224 -0.29 -7.06 6.59
CA PRO A 224 1.08 -6.64 6.26
C PRO A 224 1.51 -5.47 7.15
N ALA A 225 2.73 -5.57 7.68
CA ALA A 225 3.31 -4.51 8.50
C ALA A 225 3.48 -3.25 7.66
N VAL A 226 3.27 -2.09 8.26
CA VAL A 226 3.49 -0.81 7.57
C VAL A 226 4.33 0.08 8.45
N GLN A 227 5.30 0.76 7.85
CA GLN A 227 5.97 1.91 8.45
C GLN A 227 6.08 3.01 7.38
N ALA A 228 5.49 4.18 7.66
CA ALA A 228 5.39 5.26 6.67
C ALA A 228 5.56 6.65 7.28
N GLY A 229 6.49 7.42 6.72
CA GLY A 229 6.72 8.82 7.08
C GLY A 229 5.91 9.80 6.23
N ILE A 230 5.24 10.76 6.86
CA ILE A 230 4.45 11.78 6.14
C ILE A 230 4.65 13.18 6.74
N GLN A 231 4.81 14.18 5.87
CA GLN A 231 5.07 15.56 6.29
C GLN A 231 4.60 16.59 5.26
N GLY A 232 4.76 17.87 5.61
CA GLY A 232 4.64 19.00 4.71
C GLY A 232 3.32 19.09 3.95
N ARG A 233 3.39 19.51 2.69
CA ARG A 233 2.21 19.80 1.86
C ARG A 233 1.37 18.56 1.53
N ILE A 234 2.00 17.38 1.46
CA ILE A 234 1.28 16.11 1.28
C ILE A 234 0.49 15.78 2.54
N TYR A 235 1.10 15.91 3.72
CA TYR A 235 0.39 15.75 4.99
C TYR A 235 -0.79 16.71 5.12
N ASP A 236 -0.57 18.01 4.90
CA ASP A 236 -1.60 19.04 5.01
C ASP A 236 -2.81 18.69 4.12
N LYS A 237 -2.55 18.35 2.85
CA LYS A 237 -3.59 17.97 1.91
C LYS A 237 -4.34 16.71 2.32
N TRP A 238 -3.63 15.70 2.78
CA TRP A 238 -4.25 14.45 3.22
C TRP A 238 -5.12 14.66 4.47
N GLN A 239 -4.71 15.54 5.40
CA GLN A 239 -5.54 15.95 6.53
C GLN A 239 -6.82 16.68 6.07
N ASP A 240 -6.70 17.60 5.11
CA ASP A 240 -7.86 18.32 4.54
C ASP A 240 -8.87 17.36 3.88
N MET A 241 -8.41 16.22 3.36
CA MET A 241 -9.25 15.17 2.79
C MET A 241 -9.92 14.26 3.83
N GLY A 242 -9.69 14.49 5.13
CA GLY A 242 -10.20 13.63 6.21
C GLY A 242 -9.25 12.50 6.62
N ALA A 243 -7.96 12.63 6.30
CA ALA A 243 -6.89 11.74 6.75
C ALA A 243 -7.17 10.25 6.43
N GLU A 244 -7.02 9.36 7.40
CA GLU A 244 -7.23 7.91 7.24
C GLU A 244 -8.65 7.54 6.79
N LYS A 245 -9.62 8.44 6.97
CA LYS A 245 -11.01 8.26 6.51
C LYS A 245 -11.24 8.75 5.08
N SER A 246 -10.23 9.33 4.45
CA SER A 246 -10.28 9.79 3.06
C SER A 246 -10.32 8.62 2.07
N THR A 247 -10.51 8.94 0.79
CA THR A 247 -10.44 7.96 -0.31
C THR A 247 -9.06 7.31 -0.48
N LEU A 248 -8.01 7.86 0.14
CA LEU A 248 -6.65 7.31 0.11
C LEU A 248 -6.40 6.27 1.21
N GLY A 249 -7.07 6.38 2.36
CA GLY A 249 -6.74 5.58 3.55
C GLY A 249 -5.43 6.03 4.22
N PHE A 250 -4.74 5.08 4.86
CA PHE A 250 -3.47 5.30 5.54
C PHE A 250 -2.29 5.42 4.56
N PRO A 251 -1.25 6.20 4.91
CA PRO A 251 0.01 6.19 4.17
C PRO A 251 0.73 4.84 4.35
N ILE A 252 1.35 4.36 3.28
CA ILE A 252 2.11 3.09 3.28
C ILE A 252 3.57 3.26 2.84
N SER A 253 3.98 4.47 2.43
CA SER A 253 5.37 4.80 2.14
C SER A 253 5.75 6.13 2.78
N SER A 254 7.06 6.32 2.95
CA SER A 254 7.64 7.64 3.19
C SER A 254 7.56 8.54 1.93
N GLU A 255 7.75 9.85 2.11
CA GLU A 255 7.73 10.82 1.01
C GLU A 255 8.98 10.66 0.13
N GLU A 256 8.76 10.36 -1.15
CA GLU A 256 9.82 10.12 -2.14
C GLU A 256 9.79 11.17 -3.26
N LYS A 257 10.89 11.28 -4.03
CA LYS A 257 11.01 12.21 -5.16
C LYS A 257 10.43 11.61 -6.42
N THR A 258 9.72 12.41 -7.20
CA THR A 258 9.31 12.02 -8.56
C THR A 258 10.52 11.88 -9.50
N PRO A 259 10.40 11.17 -10.64
CA PRO A 259 11.54 10.85 -11.52
C PRO A 259 12.30 12.07 -12.08
N ASP A 260 11.59 13.18 -12.30
CA ASP A 260 12.15 14.44 -12.76
C ASP A 260 12.84 15.24 -11.63
N GLY A 261 12.71 14.80 -10.38
CA GLY A 261 13.25 15.45 -9.19
C GLY A 261 12.54 16.74 -8.77
N ILE A 262 11.43 17.12 -9.41
CA ILE A 262 10.73 18.38 -9.15
C ILE A 262 9.65 18.19 -8.08
N GLY A 263 8.83 17.16 -8.25
CA GLY A 263 7.75 16.81 -7.36
C GLY A 263 8.15 15.81 -6.28
N ARG A 264 7.16 15.49 -5.46
CA ARG A 264 7.25 14.51 -4.38
C ARG A 264 5.98 13.69 -4.32
N TYR A 265 6.03 12.50 -3.74
CA TYR A 265 4.84 11.67 -3.59
C TYR A 265 4.89 10.78 -2.35
N ASN A 266 3.72 10.38 -1.89
CA ASN A 266 3.54 9.29 -0.93
C ASN A 266 2.55 8.29 -1.52
N LEU A 267 2.78 7.01 -1.24
CA LEU A 267 1.83 5.95 -1.49
C LEU A 267 0.89 5.80 -0.30
N PHE A 268 -0.37 5.50 -0.61
CA PHE A 268 -1.42 5.23 0.36
C PHE A 268 -2.08 3.90 0.02
N GLN A 269 -2.82 3.33 0.98
CA GLN A 269 -3.55 2.07 0.81
C GLN A 269 -4.40 2.03 -0.46
N LYS A 270 -4.97 3.18 -0.86
CA LYS A 270 -5.94 3.29 -1.94
C LYS A 270 -5.55 4.35 -2.98
N GLY A 271 -4.26 4.60 -3.16
CA GLY A 271 -3.79 5.47 -4.24
C GLY A 271 -2.47 6.15 -3.95
N ILE A 272 -2.24 7.26 -4.63
CA ILE A 272 -1.01 8.06 -4.55
C ILE A 272 -1.38 9.53 -4.33
N MET A 273 -0.63 10.22 -3.47
CA MET A 273 -0.64 11.68 -3.41
C MET A 273 0.62 12.17 -4.11
N VAL A 274 0.48 13.04 -5.11
CA VAL A 274 1.60 13.68 -5.80
C VAL A 274 1.57 15.17 -5.50
N TRP A 275 2.70 15.73 -5.08
CA TRP A 275 2.92 17.15 -4.89
C TRP A 275 3.86 17.73 -5.92
N HIS A 276 3.53 18.91 -6.42
CA HIS A 276 4.39 19.71 -7.30
C HIS A 276 4.38 21.18 -6.86
N PRO A 277 5.51 21.92 -6.90
CA PRO A 277 5.59 23.30 -6.43
C PRO A 277 4.63 24.26 -7.14
N LYS A 278 4.28 24.01 -8.40
CA LYS A 278 3.34 24.83 -9.18
C LYS A 278 1.87 24.49 -8.94
N PHE A 279 1.56 23.22 -8.66
CA PHE A 279 0.18 22.72 -8.69
C PHE A 279 -0.36 22.41 -7.29
N GLY A 280 0.51 22.12 -6.32
CA GLY A 280 0.12 21.65 -5.00
C GLY A 280 0.10 20.13 -4.93
N ALA A 281 -0.49 19.60 -3.85
CA ALA A 281 -0.66 18.18 -3.61
C ALA A 281 -2.05 17.74 -4.07
N HIS A 282 -2.11 16.68 -4.87
CA HIS A 282 -3.35 16.10 -5.38
C HIS A 282 -3.33 14.58 -5.30
N ALA A 283 -4.44 14.03 -4.82
CA ALA A 283 -4.66 12.59 -4.75
C ALA A 283 -5.07 12.06 -6.13
N ILE A 284 -4.53 10.90 -6.49
CA ILE A 284 -4.93 10.16 -7.69
C ILE A 284 -5.33 8.76 -7.22
N THR A 285 -6.59 8.39 -7.49
CA THR A 285 -7.22 7.17 -6.97
C THR A 285 -8.06 6.48 -8.04
N GLY A 286 -8.43 5.22 -7.79
CA GLY A 286 -9.34 4.46 -8.65
C GLY A 286 -8.87 4.29 -10.09
N ASP A 287 -9.83 4.33 -11.01
CA ASP A 287 -9.60 4.18 -12.45
C ASP A 287 -8.79 5.34 -13.04
N VAL A 288 -8.86 6.53 -12.44
CA VAL A 288 -8.02 7.67 -12.83
C VAL A 288 -6.54 7.35 -12.63
N LEU A 289 -6.18 6.69 -11.52
CA LEU A 289 -4.81 6.25 -11.27
C LEU A 289 -4.36 5.22 -12.31
N LEU A 290 -5.20 4.22 -12.60
CA LEU A 290 -4.90 3.21 -13.62
C LEU A 290 -4.62 3.84 -14.99
N GLN A 291 -5.52 4.72 -15.45
CA GLN A 291 -5.37 5.40 -16.72
C GLN A 291 -4.16 6.34 -16.75
N TRP A 292 -3.85 7.00 -15.65
CA TRP A 292 -2.66 7.85 -15.53
C TRP A 292 -1.38 7.04 -15.66
N VAL A 293 -1.31 5.87 -15.01
CA VAL A 293 -0.17 4.95 -15.11
C VAL A 293 0.00 4.40 -16.53
N TYR A 294 -1.08 3.95 -17.18
CA TYR A 294 -1.01 3.48 -18.57
C TYR A 294 -0.70 4.58 -19.57
N ALA A 295 -1.03 5.83 -19.24
CA ALA A 295 -0.61 7.00 -19.99
C ALA A 295 0.80 7.49 -19.60
N GLU A 296 1.66 6.62 -19.08
CA GLU A 296 3.07 6.88 -18.69
C GLU A 296 3.26 7.90 -17.56
N ALA A 297 2.22 8.22 -16.79
CA ALA A 297 2.26 9.06 -15.59
C ALA A 297 3.02 10.39 -15.78
N ILE A 298 4.15 10.56 -15.07
CA ILE A 298 5.03 11.75 -15.08
C ILE A 298 6.11 11.58 -16.15
N GLY A 299 6.25 12.58 -17.03
CA GLY A 299 7.24 12.59 -18.13
C GLY A 299 6.59 12.91 -19.48
N GLU A 300 6.72 12.00 -20.44
CA GLU A 300 6.07 12.11 -21.76
C GLU A 300 4.55 11.87 -21.70
N GLY A 301 4.06 11.29 -20.61
CA GLY A 301 2.66 11.04 -20.31
C GLY A 301 1.79 12.26 -20.00
N GLN A 302 0.73 12.07 -19.20
CA GLN A 302 -0.23 13.13 -18.83
C GLN A 302 0.36 14.24 -17.94
N GLY A 303 1.49 13.97 -17.29
CA GLY A 303 2.16 14.90 -16.38
C GLY A 303 1.54 14.95 -15.00
N TYR A 304 1.83 16.02 -14.27
CA TYR A 304 1.33 16.21 -12.90
C TYR A 304 -0.18 16.45 -12.85
N PRO A 305 -0.86 16.00 -11.79
CA PRO A 305 -2.21 16.48 -11.50
C PRO A 305 -2.15 17.98 -11.21
N THR A 306 -3.09 18.73 -11.80
CA THR A 306 -3.20 20.20 -11.63
C THR A 306 -4.39 20.60 -10.76
N GLY A 307 -5.16 19.62 -10.30
CA GLY A 307 -6.33 19.78 -9.45
C GLY A 307 -6.82 18.44 -8.90
N ASP A 308 -7.71 18.52 -7.93
CA ASP A 308 -8.36 17.32 -7.36
C ASP A 308 -9.41 16.74 -8.32
N PRO A 309 -9.76 15.45 -8.17
CA PRO A 309 -10.88 14.86 -8.89
C PRO A 309 -12.19 15.58 -8.57
N GLN A 310 -12.95 15.93 -9.60
CA GLN A 310 -14.26 16.58 -9.50
C GLN A 310 -15.35 15.63 -9.96
N ASP A 311 -16.52 15.71 -9.34
CA ASP A 311 -17.70 14.98 -9.82
C ASP A 311 -18.02 15.30 -11.27
N PHE A 312 -18.31 14.25 -12.01
CA PHE A 312 -18.79 14.24 -13.38
C PHE A 312 -20.06 13.39 -13.46
N GLN A 313 -20.69 13.35 -14.63
CA GLN A 313 -22.00 12.72 -14.83
C GLN A 313 -21.96 11.22 -14.51
N GLU A 314 -23.07 10.70 -13.98
CA GLU A 314 -23.29 9.25 -13.77
C GLU A 314 -22.21 8.59 -12.87
N GLY A 315 -21.74 9.31 -11.84
CA GLY A 315 -20.77 8.78 -10.86
C GLY A 315 -19.31 8.79 -11.35
N TRP A 316 -19.04 9.27 -12.55
CA TRP A 316 -17.69 9.47 -13.05
C TRP A 316 -17.03 10.66 -12.34
N LYS A 317 -15.71 10.65 -12.28
CA LYS A 317 -14.89 11.79 -11.86
C LYS A 317 -14.09 12.28 -13.07
N GLN A 318 -13.84 13.58 -13.14
CA GLN A 318 -12.85 14.17 -14.01
C GLN A 318 -11.70 14.72 -13.17
N GLN A 319 -10.46 14.47 -13.55
CA GLN A 319 -9.29 15.06 -12.89
C GLN A 319 -8.40 15.76 -13.93
N PRO A 320 -8.02 17.03 -13.69
CA PRO A 320 -7.14 17.76 -14.59
C PRO A 320 -5.66 17.43 -14.33
N PHE A 321 -4.90 17.32 -15.42
CA PHE A 321 -3.47 17.09 -15.49
C PHE A 321 -2.82 18.13 -16.40
N GLU A 322 -1.49 18.17 -16.47
CA GLU A 322 -0.77 19.14 -17.30
C GLU A 322 -1.12 19.07 -18.79
N LYS A 323 -1.31 17.86 -19.32
CA LYS A 323 -1.54 17.63 -20.76
C LYS A 323 -2.99 17.28 -21.11
N GLY A 324 -3.91 17.29 -20.15
CA GLY A 324 -5.31 16.95 -20.41
C GLY A 324 -6.12 16.66 -19.15
N LYS A 325 -7.22 15.93 -19.32
CA LYS A 325 -8.06 15.45 -18.23
C LYS A 325 -8.20 13.94 -18.35
N ILE A 326 -8.27 13.26 -17.23
CA ILE A 326 -8.60 11.84 -17.18
C ILE A 326 -9.97 11.70 -16.53
N TYR A 327 -10.80 10.83 -17.10
CA TYR A 327 -12.15 10.53 -16.62
C TYR A 327 -12.18 9.10 -16.11
N GLY A 328 -12.56 8.89 -14.86
CA GLY A 328 -12.58 7.57 -14.24
C GLY A 328 -13.50 7.51 -13.04
N PHE A 329 -13.77 6.30 -12.56
CA PHE A 329 -14.55 6.06 -11.34
C PHE A 329 -13.62 5.79 -10.15
N GLN A 330 -14.15 6.04 -8.94
CA GLN A 330 -13.51 5.53 -7.74
C GLN A 330 -13.71 4.01 -7.70
N LEU A 331 -12.62 3.29 -7.46
CA LEU A 331 -12.66 1.85 -7.28
C LEU A 331 -12.58 1.50 -5.80
N GLU A 332 -13.42 0.56 -5.38
CA GLU A 332 -13.34 -0.03 -4.04
C GLU A 332 -12.18 -1.03 -3.95
N LYS A 333 -11.95 -1.78 -5.03
CA LYS A 333 -10.82 -2.70 -5.20
C LYS A 333 -9.88 -2.15 -6.26
N PHE A 334 -8.62 -1.91 -5.89
CA PHE A 334 -7.60 -1.68 -6.90
C PHE A 334 -7.39 -2.97 -7.67
N PHE A 335 -7.70 -2.93 -8.96
CA PHE A 335 -7.39 -4.05 -9.82
C PHE A 335 -5.87 -4.24 -9.80
N PRO A 336 -5.37 -5.46 -9.54
CA PRO A 336 -3.95 -5.69 -9.61
C PRO A 336 -3.44 -5.26 -10.99
N GLU A 337 -2.16 -4.88 -11.02
CA GLU A 337 -1.44 -4.74 -12.28
C GLU A 337 -1.76 -5.95 -13.15
N TYR A 338 -1.96 -5.76 -14.45
CA TYR A 338 -2.12 -6.94 -15.28
C TYR A 338 -0.88 -7.81 -15.13
N LEU A 339 -1.12 -9.04 -14.70
CA LEU A 339 -0.11 -10.07 -14.65
C LEU A 339 -0.26 -10.85 -15.96
N PRO A 340 0.79 -10.98 -16.78
CA PRO A 340 0.78 -11.88 -17.92
C PRO A 340 0.44 -13.29 -17.43
N GLY A 341 -0.72 -13.80 -17.86
CA GLY A 341 -1.24 -15.08 -17.36
C GLY A 341 -1.98 -15.03 -16.02
N ALA A 342 -2.38 -13.85 -15.52
CA ALA A 342 -3.42 -13.75 -14.49
C ALA A 342 -4.66 -14.56 -14.94
N GLY A 343 -5.10 -15.49 -14.12
CA GLY A 343 -6.17 -16.43 -14.47
C GLY A 343 -5.74 -17.67 -15.27
N LEU A 344 -4.43 -17.92 -15.44
CA LEU A 344 -3.85 -19.14 -16.00
C LEU A 344 -3.24 -20.09 -14.94
N GLU A 345 -3.27 -19.76 -13.64
CA GLU A 345 -2.64 -20.61 -12.62
C GLU A 345 -3.18 -22.05 -12.66
N GLN A 346 -2.25 -23.01 -12.58
CA GLN A 346 -2.42 -24.43 -12.88
C GLN A 346 -3.51 -25.15 -12.06
N ASP A 347 -4.00 -24.56 -10.97
CA ASP A 347 -5.01 -25.16 -10.08
C ASP A 347 -6.39 -24.46 -10.11
N THR A 348 -6.64 -23.54 -11.05
CA THR A 348 -7.96 -22.90 -11.20
C THR A 348 -8.51 -23.15 -12.63
N PRO A 349 -9.79 -23.54 -12.82
CA PRO A 349 -10.23 -24.13 -14.09
C PRO A 349 -10.02 -23.20 -15.30
N THR A 350 -9.17 -23.67 -16.21
CA THR A 350 -8.95 -23.11 -17.55
C THR A 350 -10.28 -22.91 -18.29
N LEU A 351 -10.62 -21.68 -18.74
CA LEU A 351 -11.64 -21.33 -19.77
C LEU A 351 -13.05 -22.00 -19.69
N GLN A 352 -13.35 -22.71 -18.60
CA GLN A 352 -14.57 -23.43 -18.26
C GLN A 352 -14.78 -23.39 -16.74
N GLY A 353 -14.43 -22.28 -16.10
CA GLY A 353 -14.77 -22.10 -14.69
C GLY A 353 -16.29 -22.03 -14.51
N SER A 354 -16.77 -22.41 -13.33
CA SER A 354 -18.19 -22.32 -12.95
C SER A 354 -18.63 -20.89 -12.63
N GLY A 355 -17.79 -19.90 -12.92
CA GLY A 355 -18.10 -18.49 -12.73
C GLY A 355 -19.29 -18.04 -13.58
N ILE A 356 -19.89 -16.93 -13.17
CA ILE A 356 -21.12 -16.38 -13.78
C ILE A 356 -20.99 -16.13 -15.28
N ALA A 357 -19.82 -15.75 -15.80
CA ALA A 357 -19.59 -15.52 -17.23
C ALA A 357 -18.76 -16.63 -17.91
N GLY A 358 -18.63 -17.77 -17.25
CA GLY A 358 -17.82 -18.91 -17.69
C GLY A 358 -16.32 -18.66 -17.56
N GLY A 359 -15.93 -17.78 -16.63
CA GLY A 359 -14.57 -17.53 -16.18
C GLY A 359 -14.39 -17.92 -14.71
N ASN A 360 -13.60 -17.15 -13.98
CA ASN A 360 -13.27 -17.32 -12.56
C ASN A 360 -13.42 -15.97 -11.82
N ASP A 361 -13.19 -15.95 -10.52
CA ASP A 361 -13.34 -14.75 -9.68
C ASP A 361 -12.61 -13.51 -10.22
N TYR A 362 -11.48 -13.73 -10.90
CA TYR A 362 -10.73 -12.66 -11.56
C TYR A 362 -11.37 -12.22 -12.89
N THR A 363 -11.61 -13.16 -13.81
CA THR A 363 -12.07 -12.86 -15.18
C THR A 363 -13.55 -12.49 -15.26
N ASP A 364 -14.35 -12.82 -14.24
CA ASP A 364 -15.78 -12.51 -14.21
C ASP A 364 -16.08 -11.13 -13.61
N GLU A 365 -15.09 -10.43 -13.07
CA GLU A 365 -15.26 -9.10 -12.47
C GLU A 365 -15.72 -8.07 -13.52
N LEU A 366 -16.84 -7.38 -13.24
CA LEU A 366 -17.45 -6.41 -14.13
C LEU A 366 -16.77 -5.04 -13.98
N LEU A 367 -16.27 -4.48 -15.08
CA LEU A 367 -15.56 -3.19 -15.11
C LEU A 367 -16.39 -2.04 -15.66
N LEU A 368 -17.26 -2.34 -16.62
CA LEU A 368 -18.13 -1.34 -17.23
C LEU A 368 -19.47 -1.99 -17.59
N GLU A 369 -20.54 -1.34 -17.16
CA GLU A 369 -21.90 -1.60 -17.62
C GLU A 369 -22.45 -0.31 -18.22
N THR A 370 -22.97 -0.41 -19.44
CA THR A 370 -23.60 0.71 -20.14
C THR A 370 -24.62 0.21 -21.15
N ARG A 371 -25.20 1.12 -21.95
CA ARG A 371 -26.06 0.80 -23.08
C ARG A 371 -25.55 1.48 -24.34
N ASP A 372 -25.69 0.78 -25.46
CA ASP A 372 -25.45 1.38 -26.77
C ASP A 372 -26.51 2.45 -27.11
N MET A 373 -26.32 3.19 -28.20
CA MET A 373 -27.24 4.25 -28.63
C MET A 373 -28.65 3.72 -28.92
N CYS A 374 -28.79 2.42 -29.15
CA CYS A 374 -30.04 1.72 -29.43
C CYS A 374 -30.60 0.98 -28.19
N GLY A 375 -30.08 1.30 -27.00
CA GLY A 375 -30.58 0.86 -25.71
C GLY A 375 -30.21 -0.58 -25.34
N LYS A 376 -29.31 -1.25 -26.08
CA LYS A 376 -28.86 -2.61 -25.75
C LYS A 376 -27.76 -2.59 -24.69
N PRO A 377 -27.81 -3.51 -23.71
CA PRO A 377 -26.79 -3.57 -22.67
C PRO A 377 -25.44 -3.96 -23.25
N ILE A 378 -24.40 -3.29 -22.74
CA ILE A 378 -23.00 -3.53 -23.01
C ILE A 378 -22.32 -3.77 -21.67
N LEU A 379 -21.69 -4.93 -21.54
CA LEU A 379 -20.88 -5.29 -20.38
C LEU A 379 -19.42 -5.41 -20.84
N LEU A 380 -18.50 -5.02 -19.99
CA LEU A 380 -17.07 -5.30 -20.14
C LEU A 380 -16.57 -5.83 -18.81
N ARG A 381 -16.03 -7.04 -18.84
CA ARG A 381 -15.42 -7.68 -17.68
C ARG A 381 -13.90 -7.61 -17.80
N ARG A 382 -13.24 -7.94 -16.68
CA ARG A 382 -11.85 -8.39 -16.70
C ARG A 382 -11.69 -9.54 -17.68
N GLY A 383 -10.45 -9.77 -18.05
CA GLY A 383 -10.10 -10.78 -19.03
C GLY A 383 -8.69 -11.25 -18.81
N TRP A 384 -8.05 -11.76 -19.85
CA TRP A 384 -6.65 -12.13 -19.78
C TRP A 384 -6.03 -12.09 -21.18
N PHE A 385 -4.70 -12.02 -21.21
CA PHE A 385 -3.94 -12.08 -22.45
C PHE A 385 -2.63 -12.85 -22.25
N ASN A 386 -2.28 -13.65 -23.27
CA ASN A 386 -1.02 -14.36 -23.40
C ASN A 386 -0.68 -14.45 -24.89
N THR A 387 0.60 -14.46 -25.24
CA THR A 387 1.08 -14.59 -26.61
C THR A 387 0.90 -15.99 -27.19
N THR A 388 0.82 -17.01 -26.33
CA THR A 388 0.81 -18.43 -26.74
C THR A 388 -0.60 -18.99 -26.91
N ASP A 389 -1.56 -18.50 -26.15
CA ASP A 389 -2.91 -19.04 -26.15
C ASP A 389 -3.79 -18.49 -27.26
N LYS A 390 -4.73 -19.32 -27.72
CA LYS A 390 -5.55 -19.02 -28.90
C LYS A 390 -6.83 -18.24 -28.60
N ALA A 391 -7.21 -18.05 -27.33
CA ALA A 391 -8.51 -17.48 -26.97
C ALA A 391 -8.51 -16.40 -25.85
N PRO A 392 -7.57 -15.44 -25.83
CA PRO A 392 -7.64 -14.32 -24.89
C PRO A 392 -8.88 -13.45 -25.16
N TRP A 393 -9.41 -12.82 -24.13
CA TRP A 393 -10.61 -11.98 -24.19
C TRP A 393 -10.66 -10.94 -23.06
N GLY A 394 -11.62 -10.02 -23.13
CA GLY A 394 -11.94 -9.05 -22.08
C GLY A 394 -11.04 -7.83 -22.07
N TYR A 395 -11.17 -7.01 -21.02
CA TYR A 395 -10.46 -5.73 -20.90
C TYR A 395 -8.94 -5.87 -20.96
N ASP A 396 -8.37 -6.87 -20.28
CA ASP A 396 -6.93 -7.11 -20.26
C ASP A 396 -6.36 -7.35 -21.66
N LYS A 397 -7.06 -8.08 -22.54
CA LYS A 397 -6.65 -8.17 -23.95
C LYS A 397 -6.70 -6.81 -24.67
N ILE A 398 -7.74 -6.03 -24.41
CA ILE A 398 -7.96 -4.72 -25.05
C ILE A 398 -6.82 -3.75 -24.69
N VAL A 399 -6.42 -3.74 -23.43
CA VAL A 399 -5.26 -2.95 -22.96
C VAL A 399 -3.97 -3.46 -23.61
N TYR A 400 -3.64 -4.75 -23.45
CA TYR A 400 -2.31 -5.26 -23.78
C TYR A 400 -2.05 -5.42 -25.27
N LYS A 401 -3.02 -5.96 -26.00
CA LYS A 401 -2.87 -6.18 -27.43
C LYS A 401 -3.15 -4.91 -28.23
N HIS A 402 -4.12 -4.12 -27.78
CA HIS A 402 -4.71 -3.05 -28.58
C HIS A 402 -4.49 -1.65 -28.03
N ASN A 403 -3.82 -1.47 -26.90
CA ASN A 403 -3.45 -0.16 -26.37
C ASN A 403 -4.66 0.75 -26.12
N ILE A 404 -5.75 0.16 -25.62
CA ILE A 404 -6.99 0.86 -25.25
C ILE A 404 -7.24 0.60 -23.77
N TRP A 405 -7.13 1.64 -22.94
CA TRP A 405 -7.22 1.51 -21.48
C TRP A 405 -8.23 2.45 -20.83
N SER A 406 -8.79 3.42 -21.57
CA SER A 406 -9.82 4.28 -21.00
C SER A 406 -11.19 3.62 -21.11
N LEU A 407 -11.74 3.21 -19.96
CA LEU A 407 -13.12 2.72 -19.87
C LEU A 407 -14.11 3.81 -20.26
N TRP A 408 -13.78 5.08 -19.99
CA TRP A 408 -14.57 6.22 -20.44
C TRP A 408 -14.64 6.29 -21.96
N SER A 409 -13.52 6.11 -22.67
CA SER A 409 -13.48 6.13 -24.13
C SER A 409 -14.27 4.97 -24.75
N ILE A 410 -14.13 3.76 -24.18
CA ILE A 410 -14.92 2.60 -24.59
C ILE A 410 -16.42 2.88 -24.41
N LYS A 411 -16.82 3.37 -23.23
CA LYS A 411 -18.20 3.75 -22.92
C LYS A 411 -18.72 4.80 -23.89
N THR A 412 -17.98 5.88 -24.09
CA THR A 412 -18.38 7.03 -24.91
C THR A 412 -18.65 6.60 -26.35
N VAL A 413 -17.76 5.81 -26.93
CA VAL A 413 -17.94 5.27 -28.28
C VAL A 413 -19.16 4.37 -28.35
N LEU A 414 -19.27 3.38 -27.46
CA LEU A 414 -20.36 2.40 -27.54
C LEU A 414 -21.73 3.03 -27.26
N ASN A 415 -21.82 3.98 -26.33
CA ASN A 415 -23.04 4.75 -26.05
C ASN A 415 -23.54 5.54 -27.26
N ASN A 416 -22.66 5.87 -28.20
CA ASN A 416 -23.01 6.59 -29.43
C ASN A 416 -23.02 5.69 -30.67
N SER A 417 -22.75 4.38 -30.52
CA SER A 417 -22.78 3.41 -31.61
C SER A 417 -24.12 2.68 -31.63
N CYS A 418 -24.60 2.33 -32.82
CA CYS A 418 -25.77 1.44 -32.97
C CYS A 418 -25.59 0.42 -34.10
N ILE A 419 -24.58 0.58 -34.96
CA ILE A 419 -24.37 -0.35 -36.07
C ILE A 419 -23.86 -1.67 -35.50
N ARG A 420 -24.74 -2.66 -35.47
CA ARG A 420 -24.49 -3.96 -34.84
C ARG A 420 -24.78 -5.08 -35.83
N GLU A 421 -23.73 -5.53 -36.50
CA GLU A 421 -23.82 -6.60 -37.49
C GLU A 421 -23.66 -7.97 -36.81
N PRO A 422 -24.50 -8.97 -37.14
CA PRO A 422 -24.31 -10.33 -36.64
C PRO A 422 -22.99 -10.92 -37.12
N GLN A 423 -22.21 -11.51 -36.21
CA GLN A 423 -20.99 -12.26 -36.51
C GLN A 423 -21.02 -13.60 -35.78
N GLY A 424 -21.71 -14.59 -36.38
CA GLY A 424 -21.94 -15.88 -35.73
C GLY A 424 -22.75 -15.71 -34.43
N PRO A 425 -22.27 -16.24 -33.28
CA PRO A 425 -22.95 -16.05 -31.99
C PRO A 425 -22.69 -14.68 -31.34
N SER A 426 -21.81 -13.87 -31.94
CA SER A 426 -21.39 -12.57 -31.43
C SER A 426 -21.96 -11.44 -32.28
N MET A 427 -21.85 -10.23 -31.76
CA MET A 427 -22.18 -9.00 -32.47
C MET A 427 -20.91 -8.20 -32.74
N ARG A 428 -20.85 -7.57 -33.91
CA ARG A 428 -19.76 -6.69 -34.34
C ARG A 428 -20.24 -5.24 -34.39
N TYR A 429 -19.51 -4.35 -33.71
CA TYR A 429 -19.58 -2.91 -33.89
C TYR A 429 -18.40 -2.46 -34.73
N GLU A 430 -18.65 -1.57 -35.69
CA GLU A 430 -17.61 -1.06 -36.59
C GLU A 430 -18.00 0.34 -37.08
N GLU A 431 -17.34 1.36 -36.55
CA GLU A 431 -17.61 2.76 -36.89
C GLU A 431 -16.31 3.59 -36.85
N MET A 432 -16.32 4.76 -37.50
CA MET A 432 -15.21 5.72 -37.45
C MET A 432 -15.25 6.54 -36.17
N VAL A 433 -14.11 6.65 -35.49
CA VAL A 433 -13.92 7.51 -34.34
C VAL A 433 -12.93 8.63 -34.64
N TYR A 434 -13.25 9.83 -34.16
CA TYR A 434 -12.51 11.05 -34.39
C TYR A 434 -11.96 11.61 -33.07
N GLN A 435 -10.77 12.20 -33.14
CA GLN A 435 -10.21 12.95 -32.03
C GLN A 435 -10.77 14.37 -32.04
N VAL A 436 -11.28 14.80 -30.90
CA VAL A 436 -11.65 16.20 -30.66
C VAL A 436 -10.84 16.80 -29.51
N LYS A 437 -10.58 18.10 -29.59
CA LYS A 437 -10.03 18.89 -28.49
C LYS A 437 -11.05 19.93 -28.06
N CYS A 438 -11.44 19.86 -26.80
CA CYS A 438 -12.42 20.75 -26.19
C CYS A 438 -11.72 21.80 -25.33
N SER A 439 -12.23 23.04 -25.35
CA SER A 439 -11.57 24.19 -24.70
C SER A 439 -11.95 24.44 -23.24
N ASP A 440 -13.04 23.88 -22.69
CA ASP A 440 -13.35 23.73 -21.24
C ASP A 440 -14.74 23.04 -21.08
N PRO A 441 -15.17 22.56 -19.88
CA PRO A 441 -16.34 21.69 -19.71
C PRO A 441 -17.67 22.44 -19.60
N VAL A 442 -17.68 23.77 -19.46
CA VAL A 442 -18.92 24.56 -19.37
C VAL A 442 -19.13 25.28 -20.70
N GLY A 443 -19.81 24.60 -21.63
CA GLY A 443 -20.13 25.14 -22.97
C GLY A 443 -19.16 24.74 -24.08
N ALA A 444 -18.53 23.56 -23.95
CA ALA A 444 -17.43 23.09 -24.80
C ALA A 444 -17.63 23.33 -26.30
N VAL A 445 -16.83 24.23 -26.88
CA VAL A 445 -16.53 24.23 -28.31
C VAL A 445 -15.40 23.21 -28.50
N CYS A 446 -15.74 22.05 -29.05
CA CYS A 446 -14.78 21.00 -29.38
C CYS A 446 -14.41 21.10 -30.87
N GLN A 447 -13.11 21.09 -31.17
CA GLN A 447 -12.61 21.13 -32.53
C GLN A 447 -12.06 19.77 -32.93
N LEU A 448 -12.39 19.33 -34.14
CA LEU A 448 -11.80 18.16 -34.76
C LEU A 448 -10.31 18.41 -35.03
N THR A 449 -9.45 17.46 -34.64
CA THR A 449 -8.01 17.56 -34.93
C THR A 449 -7.64 17.01 -36.31
N GLY A 450 -8.58 16.35 -36.98
CA GLY A 450 -8.36 15.60 -38.22
C GLY A 450 -7.81 14.19 -38.02
N LYS A 451 -7.48 13.78 -36.78
CA LYS A 451 -7.09 12.39 -36.49
C LYS A 451 -8.31 11.50 -36.33
N SER A 452 -8.24 10.30 -36.90
CA SER A 452 -9.33 9.32 -36.85
C SER A 452 -8.84 7.90 -37.11
N PHE A 453 -9.63 6.91 -36.70
CA PHE A 453 -9.47 5.50 -37.10
C PHE A 453 -10.83 4.80 -37.03
N ALA A 454 -11.03 3.70 -37.77
CA ALA A 454 -12.19 2.85 -37.54
C ALA A 454 -11.88 1.86 -36.42
N TYR A 455 -12.79 1.73 -35.46
CA TYR A 455 -12.66 0.70 -34.44
C TYR A 455 -13.54 -0.51 -34.79
N ARG A 456 -13.18 -1.68 -34.29
CA ARG A 456 -14.06 -2.85 -34.24
C ARG A 456 -14.17 -3.34 -32.80
N ALA A 457 -15.39 -3.56 -32.32
CA ALA A 457 -15.64 -4.23 -31.05
C ALA A 457 -16.48 -5.49 -31.27
N ILE A 458 -16.07 -6.59 -30.63
CA ILE A 458 -16.79 -7.87 -30.65
C ILE A 458 -17.45 -8.06 -29.30
N VAL A 459 -18.76 -8.25 -29.32
CA VAL A 459 -19.58 -8.41 -28.13
C VAL A 459 -20.27 -9.75 -28.16
N GLU A 460 -20.18 -10.49 -27.06
CA GLU A 460 -20.92 -11.72 -26.80
C GLU A 460 -22.10 -11.38 -25.88
N PRO A 461 -23.30 -11.13 -26.44
CA PRO A 461 -24.43 -10.63 -25.67
C PRO A 461 -25.19 -11.74 -24.93
N LYS A 462 -24.84 -13.01 -25.15
CA LYS A 462 -25.49 -14.17 -24.56
C LYS A 462 -24.48 -15.02 -23.79
N PRO A 463 -24.89 -15.64 -22.67
CA PRO A 463 -24.06 -16.62 -21.99
C PRO A 463 -23.70 -17.80 -22.91
N ARG A 464 -22.56 -18.44 -22.65
CA ARG A 464 -22.10 -19.65 -23.36
C ARG A 464 -22.02 -20.84 -22.40
N GLY A 465 -22.38 -22.03 -22.88
CA GLY A 465 -22.32 -23.25 -22.09
C GLY A 465 -23.21 -23.13 -20.84
N ASN A 466 -22.61 -23.33 -19.67
CA ASN A 466 -23.29 -23.31 -18.37
C ASN A 466 -23.25 -21.93 -17.67
N ALA A 467 -22.69 -20.89 -18.31
CA ALA A 467 -22.64 -19.55 -17.74
C ALA A 467 -24.05 -18.95 -17.57
N SER A 468 -24.27 -18.20 -16.49
CA SER A 468 -25.53 -17.48 -16.23
C SER A 468 -25.57 -16.10 -16.88
N GLU A 469 -24.40 -15.49 -17.08
CA GLU A 469 -24.22 -14.13 -17.60
C GLU A 469 -23.35 -14.11 -18.86
N PRO A 470 -23.50 -13.10 -19.73
CA PRO A 470 -22.64 -12.94 -20.89
C PRO A 470 -21.25 -12.41 -20.50
N ARG A 471 -20.25 -12.77 -21.31
CA ARG A 471 -18.90 -12.19 -21.25
C ARG A 471 -18.88 -10.71 -21.63
N GLY A 472 -19.83 -10.26 -22.47
CA GLY A 472 -19.86 -8.88 -22.95
C GLY A 472 -18.82 -8.62 -24.03
N ILE A 473 -18.12 -7.49 -23.99
CA ILE A 473 -17.07 -7.14 -24.94
C ILE A 473 -15.90 -8.11 -24.76
N THR A 474 -15.61 -8.91 -25.78
CA THR A 474 -14.48 -9.85 -25.75
C THR A 474 -13.20 -9.26 -26.33
N THR A 475 -13.30 -8.25 -27.19
CA THR A 475 -12.17 -7.50 -27.73
C THR A 475 -12.64 -6.20 -28.39
N MET A 476 -11.76 -5.20 -28.44
CA MET A 476 -11.93 -3.93 -29.15
C MET A 476 -10.58 -3.50 -29.71
N TYR A 477 -10.52 -3.10 -30.97
CA TYR A 477 -9.26 -2.84 -31.67
C TYR A 477 -9.42 -1.89 -32.88
N PRO A 478 -8.36 -1.19 -33.31
CA PRO A 478 -8.36 -0.42 -34.55
C PRO A 478 -8.34 -1.33 -35.78
N ILE A 479 -9.01 -0.93 -36.85
CA ILE A 479 -9.01 -1.66 -38.13
C ILE A 479 -7.87 -1.14 -39.01
N HIS A 480 -6.99 -2.05 -39.46
CA HIS A 480 -5.87 -1.70 -40.35
C HIS A 480 -6.37 -1.04 -41.64
N ASN A 481 -5.63 -0.02 -42.09
CA ASN A 481 -5.86 0.73 -43.33
C ASN A 481 -7.07 1.68 -43.33
N THR A 482 -7.59 2.05 -42.15
CA THR A 482 -8.65 3.06 -42.03
C THR A 482 -8.15 4.27 -41.24
N GLY A 483 -8.34 5.48 -41.79
CA GLY A 483 -7.98 6.74 -41.14
C GLY A 483 -6.47 7.05 -41.11
N THR A 484 -6.03 7.77 -40.07
CA THR A 484 -4.68 8.37 -39.97
C THR A 484 -3.70 7.53 -39.15
N HIS A 485 -4.04 6.28 -38.78
CA HIS A 485 -3.32 5.49 -37.79
C HIS A 485 -2.47 4.32 -38.36
N GLY A 486 -2.47 4.13 -39.68
CA GLY A 486 -1.62 3.15 -40.36
C GLY A 486 -2.06 1.68 -40.18
N MET A 487 -1.10 0.75 -40.27
CA MET A 487 -1.32 -0.72 -40.20
C MET A 487 -1.11 -1.30 -38.78
N SER A 488 -1.25 -0.49 -37.73
CA SER A 488 -1.03 -0.94 -36.35
C SER A 488 -2.27 -1.60 -35.75
N ASP A 489 -2.09 -2.72 -35.04
CA ASP A 489 -3.11 -3.37 -34.19
C ASP A 489 -3.36 -2.64 -32.87
N LYS A 490 -2.53 -1.64 -32.54
CA LYS A 490 -2.64 -0.82 -31.33
C LYS A 490 -3.36 0.48 -31.65
N ALA A 491 -4.35 0.88 -30.87
CA ALA A 491 -5.02 2.17 -31.02
C ALA A 491 -4.06 3.33 -30.72
N PRO A 492 -4.28 4.51 -31.33
CA PRO A 492 -3.54 5.70 -30.97
C PRO A 492 -3.82 6.08 -29.51
N SER A 493 -2.79 6.55 -28.80
CA SER A 493 -2.89 6.91 -27.36
C SER A 493 -3.98 7.94 -27.09
N TRP A 494 -4.20 8.89 -28.02
CA TRP A 494 -5.24 9.90 -27.90
C TRP A 494 -6.64 9.31 -27.69
N PHE A 495 -6.90 8.08 -28.17
CA PHE A 495 -8.18 7.43 -27.96
C PHE A 495 -8.47 7.25 -26.46
N SER A 496 -7.45 6.98 -25.65
CA SER A 496 -7.58 6.77 -24.21
C SER A 496 -7.26 8.02 -23.38
N THR A 497 -6.67 9.07 -23.97
CA THR A 497 -6.30 10.30 -23.23
C THR A 497 -7.19 11.51 -23.52
N ASP A 498 -7.87 11.52 -24.66
CA ASP A 498 -8.72 12.62 -25.11
C ASP A 498 -10.19 12.14 -25.18
N ILE A 499 -11.13 13.05 -25.45
CA ILE A 499 -12.54 12.68 -25.64
C ILE A 499 -12.71 12.16 -27.07
N PRO A 500 -13.05 10.87 -27.29
CA PRO A 500 -13.39 10.38 -28.63
C PRO A 500 -14.82 10.78 -29.01
N THR A 501 -15.09 10.97 -30.30
CA THR A 501 -16.45 11.13 -30.82
C THR A 501 -16.68 10.35 -32.10
N LEU A 502 -17.92 9.89 -32.31
CA LEU A 502 -18.37 9.25 -33.54
C LEU A 502 -19.08 10.22 -34.49
N ASP A 503 -19.45 11.40 -33.99
CA ASP A 503 -20.30 12.34 -34.69
C ASP A 503 -19.51 13.58 -35.11
N LEU A 504 -19.28 13.71 -36.42
CA LEU A 504 -18.69 14.92 -37.02
C LEU A 504 -19.65 16.12 -36.96
N TRP A 505 -20.96 15.90 -36.82
CA TRP A 505 -22.01 16.91 -37.03
C TRP A 505 -22.52 17.57 -35.75
N LYS A 506 -22.27 17.00 -34.57
CA LYS A 506 -22.58 17.65 -33.29
C LYS A 506 -21.62 18.80 -32.93
N TRP A 507 -20.50 18.92 -33.64
CA TRP A 507 -19.37 19.78 -33.27
C TRP A 507 -18.83 20.66 -34.41
N GLN A 508 -19.53 20.72 -35.56
CA GLN A 508 -19.38 21.74 -36.60
C GLN A 508 -20.49 22.78 -36.44
#